data_AF-A0A212CII0-F1
#
_entry.id   AF-A0A212CII0-F1
#
_cell.length_a   1.000
_cell.length_b   1.000
_cell.length_c   1.000
_cell.angle_alpha   90.00
_cell.angle_beta   90.00
_cell.angle_gamma   90.00
#
_symmetry.space_group_name_H-M   'P 1'
#
loop_
_entity.id
_entity.type
_entity.pdbx_description
1 polymer ?
#
loop_
_entity_poly.entity_id
_entity_poly.type
_entity_poly.pdbx_seq_one_letter_code
_entity_poly.pdbx_strand_id
1 'polypeptide(L)'
;WSYALEKPNTGSIFNIAWSIDGTQIAGACGNGHVVLAHVVEQRWEWKNFQVTLTKRRTMQVRNVLNDAVDLLEFRDRVIKASLNYAHLVVSTSLQCYVFSTKNWNTPLIFDLKEGTVSLILQAERHFLLVDGGGIYLYSYEGRFLSSPKFPGMRTDILNAQTVSLSNDTIAIKDKADEKIIFLFEASTGKPMGDGKFLSHKNEVLEIALDQKGLTNDRKIAFIDKNRDLYITSVKRFGKEEQIVKLGTMVHTLAWSDTCNILCGLQDTRFTVWYYPNTVYVDRDILPKTLYERDASEFSKNPHIVSFVGNQVTIRRADGSLVHISISPYPAILHEYVSSSKWEDAVRLCRFVKEQTMWACLAAMAVANRDMTTAEIAYAAIGEIDKVQYINSIKNLPSKESKMAHILMFSGNIQEAETVLLQAGLVYQAIQININLYNWE
;
A
#
# COMPACT_ATOMS: atom_id res chain seq x y z
N TRP A 1 15.04 -10.28 13.42
CA TRP A 1 16.14 -11.22 13.16
C TRP A 1 15.98 -12.39 14.11
N SER A 2 16.29 -13.61 13.67
CA SER A 2 16.49 -14.74 14.59
C SER A 2 17.97 -14.77 14.96
N TYR A 3 18.30 -14.74 16.25
CA TYR A 3 19.67 -14.83 16.71
C TYR A 3 19.81 -16.07 17.59
N ALA A 4 20.86 -16.86 17.33
CA ALA A 4 21.27 -17.95 18.20
C ALA A 4 22.79 -17.88 18.29
N LEU A 5 23.32 -17.93 19.51
CA LEU A 5 24.75 -18.02 19.76
C LEU A 5 25.06 -19.40 20.31
N GLU A 6 25.42 -20.31 19.41
CA GLU A 6 26.00 -21.59 19.77
C GLU A 6 27.50 -21.54 19.51
N LYS A 7 28.30 -22.13 20.40
CA LYS A 7 29.75 -22.25 20.26
C LYS A 7 30.13 -23.73 20.08
N PRO A 8 29.74 -24.36 18.95
CA PRO A 8 30.12 -25.73 18.70
C PRO A 8 31.65 -25.84 18.58
N ASN A 9 32.23 -26.93 19.06
CA ASN A 9 33.66 -27.19 18.95
C ASN A 9 34.02 -27.70 17.54
N THR A 10 33.75 -26.88 16.52
CA THR A 10 33.91 -27.21 15.10
C THR A 10 35.08 -26.48 14.43
N GLY A 11 35.76 -25.60 15.15
CA GLY A 11 36.74 -24.69 14.54
C GLY A 11 36.06 -23.67 13.61
N SER A 12 36.82 -23.15 12.64
CA SER A 12 36.32 -22.14 11.69
C SER A 12 35.41 -22.77 10.62
N ILE A 13 34.36 -22.06 10.21
CA ILE A 13 33.51 -22.43 9.06
C ILE A 13 34.15 -21.86 7.79
N PHE A 14 34.46 -22.72 6.82
CA PHE A 14 35.12 -22.35 5.56
C PHE A 14 34.15 -22.18 4.40
N ASN A 15 33.00 -22.83 4.44
CA ASN A 15 32.00 -22.75 3.38
C ASN A 15 30.59 -22.87 3.97
N ILE A 16 29.62 -22.19 3.37
CA ILE A 16 28.21 -22.24 3.73
C ILE A 16 27.33 -22.43 2.50
N ALA A 17 26.23 -23.17 2.65
CA ALA A 17 25.22 -23.34 1.62
C ALA A 17 23.82 -23.26 2.23
N TRP A 18 22.94 -22.44 1.65
CA TRP A 18 21.55 -22.34 2.04
C TRP A 18 20.68 -23.33 1.25
N SER A 19 19.63 -23.84 1.88
CA SER A 19 18.56 -24.52 1.14
C SER A 19 17.87 -23.54 0.19
N ILE A 20 17.33 -24.05 -0.92
CA ILE A 20 16.64 -23.24 -1.94
C ILE A 20 15.47 -22.44 -1.32
N ASP A 21 14.82 -22.99 -0.31
CA ASP A 21 13.70 -22.36 0.39
C ASP A 21 14.12 -21.38 1.51
N GLY A 22 15.43 -21.22 1.75
CA GLY A 22 15.99 -20.30 2.76
C GLY A 22 15.75 -20.69 4.22
N THR A 23 15.25 -21.89 4.50
CA THR A 23 14.92 -22.33 5.88
C THR A 23 16.05 -23.06 6.59
N GLN A 24 17.06 -23.53 5.85
CA GLN A 24 18.17 -24.33 6.37
C GLN A 24 19.51 -23.80 5.82
N ILE A 25 20.56 -23.97 6.61
CA ILE A 25 21.94 -23.67 6.20
C ILE A 25 22.85 -24.80 6.64
N ALA A 26 23.79 -25.17 5.78
CA ALA A 26 24.88 -26.09 6.08
C ALA A 26 26.21 -25.32 6.10
N GLY A 27 27.10 -25.64 7.04
CA GLY A 27 28.43 -25.05 7.17
C GLY A 27 29.51 -26.12 7.23
N ALA A 28 30.49 -26.07 6.33
CA ALA A 28 31.66 -26.96 6.34
C ALA A 28 32.75 -26.38 7.23
N CYS A 29 33.22 -27.17 8.20
CA CYS A 29 34.11 -26.72 9.26
C CYS A 29 35.54 -27.24 9.11
N GLY A 30 36.51 -26.53 9.69
CA GLY A 30 37.93 -26.81 9.54
C GLY A 30 38.44 -28.11 10.15
N ASN A 31 37.69 -28.66 11.10
CA ASN A 31 37.95 -29.99 11.66
C ASN A 31 37.29 -31.13 10.86
N GLY A 32 36.69 -30.83 9.70
CA GLY A 32 35.98 -31.80 8.86
C GLY A 32 34.51 -32.02 9.20
N HIS A 33 33.98 -31.40 10.27
CA HIS A 33 32.56 -31.50 10.60
C HIS A 33 31.67 -30.65 9.68
N VAL A 34 30.41 -31.06 9.55
CA VAL A 34 29.37 -30.26 8.89
C VAL A 34 28.33 -29.85 9.93
N VAL A 35 28.10 -28.55 10.06
CA VAL A 35 27.05 -27.98 10.91
C VAL A 35 25.79 -27.79 10.07
N LEU A 36 24.64 -28.23 10.60
CA LEU A 36 23.34 -28.00 10.00
C LEU A 36 22.52 -27.13 10.95
N ALA A 37 22.05 -25.98 10.45
CA ALA A 37 21.23 -25.06 11.21
C ALA A 37 19.91 -24.76 10.48
N HIS A 38 18.92 -24.32 11.25
CA HIS A 38 17.57 -24.09 10.78
C HIS A 38 17.05 -22.77 11.31
N VAL A 39 16.35 -22.05 10.45
CA VAL A 39 15.73 -20.79 10.82
C VAL A 39 14.48 -21.09 11.65
N VAL A 40 14.53 -20.73 12.92
CA VAL A 40 13.41 -20.79 13.88
C VAL A 40 13.28 -19.43 14.55
N GLU A 41 12.29 -19.28 15.44
CA GLU A 41 11.95 -18.04 16.15
C GLU A 41 11.58 -16.87 15.25
N GLN A 42 11.16 -17.15 14.01
CA GLN A 42 10.52 -16.15 13.18
C GLN A 42 9.19 -15.73 13.81
N ARG A 43 8.92 -14.43 13.83
CA ARG A 43 7.73 -13.84 14.44
C ARG A 43 6.92 -13.08 13.41
N TRP A 44 5.60 -13.23 13.49
CA TRP A 44 4.61 -12.47 12.74
C TRP A 44 3.62 -11.86 13.72
N GLU A 45 3.31 -10.58 13.53
CA GLU A 45 2.46 -9.82 14.42
C GLU A 45 1.35 -9.14 13.62
N TRP A 46 0.12 -9.26 14.11
CA TRP A 46 -1.03 -8.56 13.54
C TRP A 46 -2.02 -8.24 14.65
N LYS A 47 -2.19 -6.94 14.92
CA LYS A 47 -2.99 -6.44 16.03
C LYS A 47 -2.58 -7.11 17.36
N ASN A 48 -3.49 -7.84 17.98
CA ASN A 48 -3.28 -8.52 19.25
C ASN A 48 -2.67 -9.93 19.13
N PHE A 49 -2.43 -10.43 17.92
CA PHE A 49 -1.87 -11.77 17.71
C PHE A 49 -0.38 -11.70 17.41
N GLN A 50 0.39 -12.53 18.11
CA GLN A 50 1.80 -12.79 17.84
C GLN A 50 1.97 -14.29 17.55
N VAL A 51 2.49 -14.63 16.37
CA VAL A 51 2.77 -16.00 15.96
C VAL A 51 4.28 -16.19 15.90
N THR A 52 4.80 -17.20 16.59
CA THR A 52 6.23 -17.52 16.62
C THR A 52 6.47 -18.93 16.12
N LEU A 53 7.36 -19.10 15.13
CA LEU A 53 7.84 -20.40 14.68
C LEU A 53 8.81 -20.98 15.71
N THR A 54 8.31 -21.71 16.71
CA THR A 54 9.14 -22.26 17.81
C THR A 54 10.02 -23.41 17.34
N LYS A 55 9.53 -24.23 16.40
CA LYS A 55 10.26 -25.33 15.76
C LYS A 55 9.94 -25.37 14.28
N ARG A 56 10.69 -26.16 13.51
CA ARG A 56 10.52 -26.33 12.05
C ARG A 56 9.09 -26.71 11.60
N ARG A 57 8.30 -27.30 12.50
CA ARG A 57 6.94 -27.79 12.25
C ARG A 57 5.94 -27.34 13.32
N THR A 58 6.32 -26.38 14.16
CA THR A 58 5.49 -25.96 15.28
C THR A 58 5.50 -24.45 15.36
N MET A 59 4.31 -23.85 15.33
CA MET A 59 4.10 -22.45 15.63
C MET A 59 3.35 -22.31 16.95
N GLN A 60 3.66 -21.26 17.70
CA GLN A 60 2.91 -20.83 18.86
C GLN A 60 2.19 -19.53 18.51
N VAL A 61 0.87 -19.50 18.70
CA VAL A 61 0.06 -18.29 18.60
C VAL A 61 -0.18 -17.78 20.01
N ARG A 62 0.11 -16.51 20.26
CA ARG A 62 -0.21 -15.81 21.50
C ARG A 62 -1.18 -14.68 21.21
N ASN A 63 -2.29 -14.64 21.93
CA ASN A 63 -3.19 -13.50 21.95
C ASN A 63 -2.87 -12.62 23.17
N VAL A 64 -2.35 -11.42 22.96
CA VAL A 64 -1.88 -10.55 24.04
C VAL A 64 -3.02 -9.92 24.86
N LEU A 65 -4.27 -9.98 24.40
CA LEU A 65 -5.41 -9.40 25.13
C LEU A 65 -5.88 -10.27 26.29
N ASN A 66 -5.71 -11.60 26.19
CA ASN A 66 -6.18 -12.56 27.18
C ASN A 66 -5.11 -13.61 27.56
N ASP A 67 -3.88 -13.41 27.08
CA ASP A 67 -2.75 -14.34 27.23
C ASP A 67 -3.03 -15.78 26.79
N ALA A 68 -4.04 -15.99 25.92
CA ALA A 68 -4.31 -17.30 25.34
C ALA A 68 -3.14 -17.72 24.44
N VAL A 69 -2.77 -19.01 24.54
CA VAL A 69 -1.68 -19.60 23.78
C VAL A 69 -2.20 -20.85 23.07
N ASP A 70 -2.14 -20.84 21.75
CA ASP A 70 -2.47 -21.97 20.89
C ASP A 70 -1.20 -22.50 20.21
N LEU A 71 -1.15 -23.81 19.98
CA LEU A 71 -0.01 -24.47 19.35
C LEU A 71 -0.46 -25.12 18.03
N LEU A 72 0.19 -24.73 16.94
CA LEU A 72 -0.10 -25.21 15.59
C LEU A 72 0.99 -26.20 15.18
N GLU A 73 0.63 -27.45 14.92
CA GLU A 73 1.54 -28.47 14.42
C GLU A 73 1.31 -28.74 12.94
N PHE A 74 2.41 -28.82 12.20
CA PHE A 74 2.40 -29.05 10.76
C PHE A 74 3.00 -30.42 10.45
N ARG A 75 2.46 -31.09 9.43
CA ARG A 75 3.01 -32.36 8.94
C ARG A 75 4.44 -32.19 8.45
N ASP A 76 4.64 -31.11 7.70
CA ASP A 76 5.88 -30.78 7.01
C ASP A 76 6.53 -29.51 7.54
N ARG A 77 7.77 -29.25 7.09
CA ARG A 77 8.50 -28.05 7.49
C ARG A 77 7.78 -26.81 6.97
N VAL A 78 7.62 -25.81 7.84
CA VAL A 78 7.17 -24.47 7.48
C VAL A 78 8.23 -23.79 6.63
N ILE A 79 7.83 -23.28 5.46
CA ILE A 79 8.70 -22.55 4.54
C ILE A 79 8.46 -21.05 4.62
N LYS A 80 7.20 -20.63 4.55
CA LYS A 80 6.81 -19.23 4.58
C LYS A 80 5.51 -19.08 5.35
N ALA A 81 5.33 -17.93 5.97
CA ALA A 81 4.07 -17.57 6.57
C ALA A 81 3.83 -16.06 6.46
N SER A 82 2.55 -15.70 6.53
CA SER A 82 2.08 -14.33 6.59
C SER A 82 0.85 -14.28 7.49
N LEU A 83 0.76 -13.26 8.35
CA LEU A 83 -0.36 -13.02 9.24
C LEU A 83 -0.88 -11.62 8.97
N ASN A 84 -2.05 -11.50 8.35
CA ASN A 84 -2.70 -10.23 8.04
C ASN A 84 -4.22 -10.45 7.89
N TYR A 85 -5.00 -9.37 7.87
CA TYR A 85 -6.45 -9.41 7.57
C TYR A 85 -7.23 -10.53 8.31
N ALA A 86 -6.88 -10.80 9.58
CA ALA A 86 -7.49 -11.85 10.40
C ALA A 86 -7.21 -13.31 9.98
N HIS A 87 -6.22 -13.53 9.10
CA HIS A 87 -5.82 -14.82 8.58
C HIS A 87 -4.31 -15.08 8.71
N LEU A 88 -3.95 -16.30 9.11
CA LEU A 88 -2.58 -16.81 9.03
C LEU A 88 -2.49 -17.77 7.85
N VAL A 89 -1.69 -17.41 6.85
CA VAL A 89 -1.40 -18.27 5.70
C VAL A 89 -0.01 -18.85 5.91
N VAL A 90 0.10 -20.18 5.93
CA VAL A 90 1.36 -20.91 6.15
C VAL A 90 1.59 -21.87 4.99
N SER A 91 2.68 -21.69 4.26
CA SER A 91 3.13 -22.66 3.26
C SER A 91 4.17 -23.59 3.87
N THR A 92 3.91 -24.88 3.77
CA THR A 92 4.89 -25.94 4.04
C THR A 92 5.52 -26.42 2.73
N SER A 93 6.34 -27.46 2.76
CA SER A 93 6.92 -28.04 1.54
C SER A 93 5.92 -28.68 0.58
N LEU A 94 4.72 -29.04 1.05
CA LEU A 94 3.72 -29.75 0.24
C LEU A 94 2.33 -29.12 0.30
N GLN A 95 1.99 -28.43 1.39
CA GLN A 95 0.63 -27.94 1.64
C GLN A 95 0.63 -26.48 2.08
N CYS A 96 -0.44 -25.78 1.72
CA CYS A 96 -0.78 -24.47 2.25
C CYS A 96 -1.89 -24.60 3.29
N TYR A 97 -1.69 -23.99 4.45
CA TYR A 97 -2.64 -23.91 5.54
C TYR A 97 -3.16 -22.48 5.65
N VAL A 98 -4.48 -22.32 5.75
CA VAL A 98 -5.12 -21.04 5.99
C VAL A 98 -5.92 -21.13 7.29
N PHE A 99 -5.45 -20.43 8.31
CA PHE A 99 -6.14 -20.33 9.60
C PHE A 99 -6.92 -19.02 9.67
N SER A 100 -8.06 -19.05 10.35
CA SER A 100 -8.75 -17.84 10.78
C SER A 100 -8.36 -17.55 12.23
N THR A 101 -8.08 -16.28 12.53
CA THR A 101 -7.89 -15.82 13.92
C THR A 101 -9.12 -16.06 14.82
N LYS A 102 -10.28 -16.35 14.24
CA LYS A 102 -11.49 -16.76 14.97
C LYS A 102 -11.44 -18.21 15.45
N ASN A 103 -10.70 -19.08 14.76
CA ASN A 103 -10.57 -20.49 15.09
C ASN A 103 -9.28 -21.08 14.51
N TRP A 104 -8.34 -21.40 15.38
CA TRP A 104 -7.05 -22.00 15.03
C TRP A 104 -7.09 -23.52 14.82
N ASN A 105 -8.16 -24.20 15.27
CA ASN A 105 -8.22 -25.66 15.31
C ASN A 105 -8.60 -26.32 13.98
N THR A 106 -9.28 -25.59 13.10
CA THR A 106 -9.78 -26.12 11.81
C THR A 106 -9.22 -25.30 10.65
N PRO A 107 -7.92 -25.37 10.36
CA PRO A 107 -7.37 -24.72 9.17
C PRO A 107 -7.97 -25.32 7.91
N LEU A 108 -8.11 -24.49 6.89
CA LEU A 108 -8.23 -25.00 5.54
C LEU A 108 -6.86 -25.44 5.04
N ILE A 109 -6.78 -26.60 4.39
CA ILE A 109 -5.55 -27.18 3.88
C ILE A 109 -5.75 -27.54 2.42
N PHE A 110 -4.80 -27.15 1.56
CA PHE A 110 -4.75 -27.61 0.17
C PHE A 110 -3.31 -27.87 -0.26
N ASP A 111 -3.14 -28.77 -1.23
CA ASP A 111 -1.84 -29.16 -1.73
C ASP A 111 -1.26 -28.09 -2.68
N LEU A 112 0.04 -27.84 -2.54
CA LEU A 112 0.80 -26.95 -3.41
C LEU A 112 1.27 -27.72 -4.64
N LYS A 113 1.15 -27.11 -5.82
CA LYS A 113 1.60 -27.72 -7.08
C LYS A 113 3.12 -27.80 -7.18
N GLU A 114 3.80 -26.75 -6.74
CA GLU A 114 5.26 -26.71 -6.57
C GLU A 114 5.60 -26.40 -5.10
N GLY A 115 6.61 -27.10 -4.56
CA GLY A 115 6.81 -27.20 -3.12
C GLY A 115 7.46 -26.01 -2.41
N THR A 116 7.93 -24.98 -3.13
CA THR A 116 8.67 -23.85 -2.53
C THR A 116 8.03 -22.51 -2.89
N VAL A 117 7.11 -22.07 -2.02
CA VAL A 117 6.53 -20.72 -2.05
C VAL A 117 7.59 -19.70 -1.60
N SER A 118 7.92 -18.74 -2.47
CA SER A 118 8.91 -17.70 -2.23
C SER A 118 8.30 -16.45 -1.57
N LEU A 119 7.04 -16.13 -1.87
CA LEU A 119 6.33 -14.93 -1.41
C LEU A 119 4.86 -15.24 -1.05
N ILE A 120 4.38 -14.64 0.04
CA ILE A 120 2.96 -14.60 0.41
C ILE A 120 2.59 -13.13 0.63
N LEU A 121 1.64 -12.62 -0.15
CA LEU A 121 1.01 -11.31 0.07
C LEU A 121 -0.46 -11.52 0.41
N GLN A 122 -1.01 -10.68 1.29
CA GLN A 122 -2.41 -10.77 1.70
C GLN A 122 -3.11 -9.44 1.42
N ALA A 123 -4.37 -9.53 1.01
CA ALA A 123 -5.33 -8.44 0.98
C ALA A 123 -6.57 -8.86 1.80
N GLU A 124 -7.54 -7.97 1.95
CA GLU A 124 -8.72 -8.22 2.79
C GLU A 124 -9.58 -9.40 2.28
N ARG A 125 -9.62 -9.64 0.97
CA ARG A 125 -10.50 -10.67 0.37
C ARG A 125 -9.79 -11.96 -0.06
N HIS A 126 -8.46 -11.92 -0.21
CA HIS A 126 -7.68 -12.99 -0.82
C HIS A 126 -6.21 -12.84 -0.49
N PHE A 127 -5.42 -13.84 -0.86
CA PHE A 127 -3.98 -13.84 -0.72
C PHE A 127 -3.32 -14.37 -2.00
N LEU A 128 -2.10 -13.92 -2.22
CA LEU A 128 -1.27 -14.24 -3.38
C LEU A 128 -0.09 -15.10 -2.92
N LEU A 129 0.12 -16.21 -3.62
CA LEU A 129 1.30 -17.07 -3.50
C LEU A 129 2.16 -16.91 -4.75
N VAL A 130 3.47 -16.84 -4.55
CA VAL A 130 4.46 -16.98 -5.63
C VAL A 130 5.30 -18.21 -5.36
N ASP A 131 5.47 -19.07 -6.36
CA ASP A 131 6.37 -20.20 -6.34
C ASP A 131 7.21 -20.25 -7.65
N GLY A 132 7.91 -21.35 -7.91
CA GLY A 132 8.70 -21.52 -9.14
C GLY A 132 7.86 -21.56 -10.42
N GLY A 133 6.59 -21.93 -10.32
CA GLY A 133 5.70 -22.16 -11.46
C GLY A 133 4.86 -20.94 -11.83
N GLY A 134 4.60 -20.05 -10.89
CA GLY A 134 3.83 -18.86 -11.18
C GLY A 134 3.42 -17.99 -9.99
N ILE A 135 2.43 -17.16 -10.27
CA ILE A 135 1.73 -16.31 -9.31
C ILE A 135 0.30 -16.82 -9.25
N TYR A 136 -0.20 -17.07 -8.05
CA TYR A 136 -1.52 -17.65 -7.83
C TYR A 136 -2.28 -16.88 -6.77
N LEU A 137 -3.51 -16.49 -7.10
CA LEU A 137 -4.40 -15.82 -6.17
C LEU A 137 -5.46 -16.80 -5.65
N TYR A 138 -5.64 -16.82 -4.33
CA TYR A 138 -6.59 -17.68 -3.64
C TYR A 138 -7.46 -16.88 -2.70
N SER A 139 -8.74 -17.26 -2.57
CA SER A 139 -9.58 -16.76 -1.47
C SER A 139 -9.16 -17.44 -0.15
N TYR A 140 -9.57 -16.88 0.99
CA TYR A 140 -9.27 -17.49 2.30
C TYR A 140 -10.00 -18.83 2.53
N GLU A 141 -10.99 -19.15 1.69
CA GLU A 141 -11.62 -20.47 1.58
C GLU A 141 -10.87 -21.42 0.63
N GLY A 142 -9.66 -21.05 0.19
CA GLY A 142 -8.74 -21.83 -0.65
C GLY A 142 -9.24 -22.07 -2.06
N ARG A 143 -10.23 -21.31 -2.51
CA ARG A 143 -10.64 -21.31 -3.91
C ARG A 143 -9.59 -20.58 -4.73
N PHE A 144 -9.05 -21.24 -5.74
CA PHE A 144 -8.24 -20.59 -6.77
C PHE A 144 -9.06 -19.51 -7.50
N LEU A 145 -8.52 -18.31 -7.62
CA LEU A 145 -9.18 -17.17 -8.27
C LEU A 145 -8.55 -16.87 -9.63
N SER A 146 -7.24 -16.60 -9.64
CA SER A 146 -6.54 -16.17 -10.86
C SER A 146 -5.05 -16.48 -10.82
N SER A 147 -4.40 -16.43 -11.99
CA SER A 147 -2.95 -16.58 -12.13
C SER A 147 -2.45 -15.63 -13.23
N PRO A 148 -2.05 -14.40 -12.87
CA PRO A 148 -1.56 -13.43 -13.85
C PRO A 148 -0.26 -13.92 -14.49
N LYS A 149 -0.12 -13.66 -15.80
CA LYS A 149 1.06 -14.02 -16.59
C LYS A 149 1.47 -12.85 -17.48
N PHE A 150 2.76 -12.69 -17.69
CA PHE A 150 3.34 -11.71 -18.61
C PHE A 150 4.57 -12.29 -19.33
N PRO A 151 4.94 -11.71 -20.49
CA PRO A 151 6.13 -12.14 -21.23
C PRO A 151 7.39 -12.04 -20.37
N GLY A 152 8.24 -13.07 -20.40
CA GLY A 152 9.52 -13.06 -19.68
C GLY A 152 9.40 -13.20 -18.15
N MET A 153 8.24 -13.61 -17.62
CA MET A 153 8.02 -13.76 -16.18
C MET A 153 9.06 -14.66 -15.50
N ARG A 154 9.75 -14.10 -14.51
CA ARG A 154 10.75 -14.74 -13.64
C ARG A 154 10.27 -14.64 -12.20
N THR A 155 9.69 -15.71 -11.66
CA THR A 155 9.09 -15.71 -10.31
C THR A 155 10.13 -15.79 -9.20
N ASP A 156 11.33 -16.28 -9.51
CA ASP A 156 12.47 -16.45 -8.60
C ASP A 156 12.99 -15.11 -8.03
N ILE A 157 12.72 -14.00 -8.70
CA ILE A 157 13.19 -12.66 -8.35
C ILE A 157 12.08 -11.74 -7.82
N LEU A 158 10.85 -12.24 -7.72
CA LEU A 158 9.73 -11.48 -7.18
C LEU A 158 9.80 -11.41 -5.66
N ASN A 159 9.60 -10.22 -5.11
CA ASN A 159 9.57 -9.97 -3.67
C ASN A 159 8.51 -8.92 -3.32
N ALA A 160 8.38 -8.61 -2.03
CA ALA A 160 7.37 -7.69 -1.51
C ALA A 160 7.54 -6.23 -1.99
N GLN A 161 8.69 -5.84 -2.54
CA GLN A 161 8.91 -4.52 -3.13
C GLN A 161 8.53 -4.47 -4.61
N THR A 162 8.51 -5.61 -5.30
CA THR A 162 8.25 -5.69 -6.76
C THR A 162 6.87 -6.22 -7.09
N VAL A 163 6.13 -6.75 -6.11
CA VAL A 163 4.76 -7.22 -6.26
C VAL A 163 3.90 -6.55 -5.19
N SER A 164 2.76 -5.99 -5.60
CA SER A 164 1.78 -5.44 -4.69
C SER A 164 0.39 -5.98 -4.99
N LEU A 165 -0.39 -6.18 -3.93
CA LEU A 165 -1.73 -6.75 -3.98
C LEU A 165 -2.72 -5.80 -3.30
N SER A 166 -3.88 -5.60 -3.94
CA SER A 166 -5.07 -5.01 -3.32
C SER A 166 -6.28 -5.90 -3.63
N ASN A 167 -7.46 -5.57 -3.09
CA ASN A 167 -8.67 -6.36 -3.29
C ASN A 167 -9.07 -6.58 -4.76
N ASP A 168 -8.67 -5.68 -5.67
CA ASP A 168 -9.09 -5.69 -7.08
C ASP A 168 -7.93 -5.66 -8.08
N THR A 169 -6.70 -5.39 -7.63
CA THR A 169 -5.55 -5.17 -8.51
C THR A 169 -4.31 -5.94 -8.03
N ILE A 170 -3.56 -6.49 -8.97
CA ILE A 170 -2.20 -7.02 -8.77
C ILE A 170 -1.25 -6.15 -9.60
N ALA A 171 -0.25 -5.57 -8.95
CA ALA A 171 0.80 -4.80 -9.62
C ALA A 171 2.13 -5.54 -9.55
N ILE A 172 2.83 -5.66 -10.67
CA ILE A 172 4.10 -6.39 -10.77
C ILE A 172 5.09 -5.53 -11.54
N LYS A 173 6.20 -5.20 -10.92
CA LYS A 173 7.33 -4.54 -11.59
C LYS A 173 8.05 -5.55 -12.48
N ASP A 174 8.27 -5.19 -13.74
CA ASP A 174 9.09 -6.01 -14.62
C ASP A 174 10.57 -5.94 -14.22
N LYS A 175 11.28 -7.02 -14.53
CA LYS A 175 12.72 -7.17 -14.28
C LYS A 175 13.53 -7.20 -15.57
N ALA A 176 12.91 -7.51 -16.70
CA ALA A 176 13.56 -7.34 -18.00
C ALA A 176 13.67 -5.84 -18.34
N ASP A 177 12.59 -5.08 -18.13
CA ASP A 177 12.59 -3.62 -18.16
C ASP A 177 12.13 -3.06 -16.80
N GLU A 178 13.10 -2.66 -15.95
CA GLU A 178 12.80 -2.14 -14.61
C GLU A 178 12.04 -0.81 -14.59
N LYS A 179 11.69 -0.23 -15.75
CA LYS A 179 10.86 0.96 -15.88
C LYS A 179 9.37 0.64 -16.02
N ILE A 180 9.02 -0.62 -16.19
CA ILE A 180 7.67 -1.07 -16.50
C ILE A 180 7.00 -1.69 -15.26
N ILE A 181 5.72 -1.36 -15.06
CA ILE A 181 4.86 -2.02 -14.07
C ILE A 181 3.61 -2.58 -14.78
N PHE A 182 3.45 -3.89 -14.73
CA PHE A 182 2.24 -4.58 -15.18
C PHE A 182 1.14 -4.47 -14.13
N LEU A 183 -0.10 -4.26 -14.61
CA LEU A 183 -1.30 -4.14 -13.79
C LEU A 183 -2.31 -5.19 -14.24
N PHE A 184 -2.80 -6.00 -13.31
CA PHE A 184 -3.78 -7.05 -13.56
C PHE A 184 -4.99 -6.89 -12.65
N GLU A 185 -6.16 -7.25 -13.17
CA GLU A 185 -7.36 -7.41 -12.35
C GLU A 185 -7.22 -8.67 -11.47
N ALA A 186 -7.38 -8.53 -10.16
CA ALA A 186 -7.15 -9.62 -9.21
C ALA A 186 -8.11 -10.81 -9.45
N SER A 187 -9.38 -10.56 -9.79
CA SER A 187 -10.40 -11.60 -9.96
C SER A 187 -10.14 -12.50 -11.19
N THR A 188 -9.66 -11.92 -12.30
CA THR A 188 -9.52 -12.62 -13.58
C THR A 188 -8.07 -12.92 -13.95
N GLY A 189 -7.10 -12.21 -13.36
CA GLY A 189 -5.68 -12.25 -13.74
C GLY A 189 -5.39 -11.64 -15.12
N LYS A 190 -6.37 -10.97 -15.73
CA LYS A 190 -6.21 -10.29 -17.02
C LYS A 190 -5.59 -8.91 -16.83
N PRO A 191 -4.86 -8.38 -17.84
CA PRO A 191 -4.37 -7.00 -17.81
C PRO A 191 -5.50 -6.00 -17.53
N MET A 192 -5.22 -4.99 -16.70
CA MET A 192 -6.16 -3.91 -16.39
C MET A 192 -6.39 -2.98 -17.59
N GLY A 193 -7.60 -2.46 -17.73
CA GLY A 193 -7.91 -1.40 -18.71
C GLY A 193 -7.76 -1.85 -20.16
N ASP A 194 -7.00 -1.07 -20.95
CA ASP A 194 -6.65 -1.39 -22.35
C ASP A 194 -5.48 -2.38 -22.46
N GLY A 195 -5.00 -2.91 -21.33
CA GLY A 195 -3.89 -3.85 -21.24
C GLY A 195 -2.52 -3.20 -21.36
N LYS A 196 -2.43 -1.86 -21.37
CA LYS A 196 -1.15 -1.16 -21.33
C LYS A 196 -0.55 -1.20 -19.93
N PHE A 197 0.76 -1.40 -19.89
CA PHE A 197 1.55 -1.29 -18.68
C PHE A 197 1.76 0.18 -18.26
N LEU A 198 2.15 0.39 -17.01
CA LEU A 198 2.69 1.67 -16.55
C LEU A 198 4.15 1.77 -16.99
N SER A 199 4.53 2.87 -17.64
CA SER A 199 5.93 3.11 -18.04
C SER A 199 6.45 4.35 -17.35
N HIS A 200 7.62 4.24 -16.72
CA HIS A 200 8.28 5.35 -16.08
C HIS A 200 9.58 5.73 -16.79
N LYS A 201 10.05 6.97 -16.59
CA LYS A 201 11.30 7.46 -17.22
C LYS A 201 12.53 6.75 -16.63
N ASN A 202 12.51 6.54 -15.32
CA ASN A 202 13.57 5.92 -14.53
C ASN A 202 13.19 4.50 -14.10
N GLU A 203 14.19 3.71 -13.71
CA GLU A 203 13.96 2.40 -13.11
C GLU A 203 13.16 2.55 -11.81
N VAL A 204 12.18 1.68 -11.61
CA VAL A 204 11.36 1.61 -10.41
C VAL A 204 12.04 0.69 -9.39
N LEU A 205 12.11 1.09 -8.14
CA LEU A 205 12.68 0.29 -7.05
C LEU A 205 11.60 -0.50 -6.32
N GLU A 206 10.57 0.20 -5.83
CA GLU A 206 9.52 -0.31 -4.95
C GLU A 206 8.14 0.16 -5.42
N ILE A 207 7.13 -0.71 -5.34
CA ILE A 207 5.74 -0.40 -5.69
C ILE A 207 4.79 -0.76 -4.53
N ALA A 208 3.73 0.03 -4.34
CA ALA A 208 2.62 -0.35 -3.46
C ALA A 208 1.27 0.21 -3.92
N LEU A 209 0.25 -0.66 -3.91
CA LEU A 209 -1.15 -0.32 -4.13
C LEU A 209 -1.79 0.16 -2.81
N ASP A 210 -2.68 1.15 -2.90
CA ASP A 210 -3.55 1.48 -1.78
C ASP A 210 -4.53 0.32 -1.50
N GLN A 211 -4.96 0.20 -0.25
CA GLN A 211 -5.68 -0.99 0.24
C GLN A 211 -7.20 -0.79 0.34
N LYS A 212 -7.68 0.46 0.28
CA LYS A 212 -9.09 0.82 0.43
C LYS A 212 -9.59 1.66 -0.75
N GLY A 213 -10.89 1.92 -0.77
CA GLY A 213 -11.55 2.63 -1.87
C GLY A 213 -12.02 1.74 -3.02
N LEU A 214 -12.73 2.37 -3.96
CA LEU A 214 -13.32 1.73 -5.13
C LEU A 214 -12.24 1.39 -6.16
N THR A 215 -12.51 0.40 -7.00
CA THR A 215 -11.59 -0.03 -8.07
C THR A 215 -11.27 1.07 -9.08
N ASN A 216 -12.17 2.04 -9.27
CA ASN A 216 -11.93 3.19 -10.15
C ASN A 216 -11.00 4.24 -9.55
N ASP A 217 -10.86 4.27 -8.23
CA ASP A 217 -10.03 5.24 -7.51
C ASP A 217 -8.70 4.64 -7.05
N ARG A 218 -8.50 3.33 -7.26
CA ARG A 218 -7.30 2.57 -6.89
C ARG A 218 -6.04 3.28 -7.38
N LYS A 219 -5.12 3.54 -6.45
CA LYS A 219 -3.84 4.19 -6.74
C LYS A 219 -2.69 3.24 -6.54
N ILE A 220 -1.62 3.50 -7.29
CA ILE A 220 -0.32 2.90 -7.09
C ILE A 220 0.68 4.01 -6.77
N ALA A 221 1.44 3.82 -5.69
CA ALA A 221 2.60 4.61 -5.38
C ALA A 221 3.86 3.79 -5.69
N PHE A 222 4.91 4.46 -6.15
CA PHE A 222 6.18 3.80 -6.43
C PHE A 222 7.37 4.73 -6.20
N ILE A 223 8.52 4.15 -5.86
CA ILE A 223 9.79 4.86 -5.71
C ILE A 223 10.66 4.53 -6.90
N ASP A 224 11.25 5.53 -7.54
CA ASP A 224 12.22 5.33 -8.61
C ASP A 224 13.68 5.24 -8.11
N LYS A 225 14.62 5.01 -9.03
CA LYS A 225 16.06 4.93 -8.75
C LYS A 225 16.65 6.22 -8.17
N ASN A 226 16.04 7.37 -8.46
CA ASN A 226 16.42 8.67 -7.89
C ASN A 226 15.86 8.88 -6.48
N ARG A 227 15.15 7.89 -5.92
CA ARG A 227 14.44 7.95 -4.64
C ARG A 227 13.32 8.99 -4.67
N ASP A 228 12.74 9.24 -5.84
CA ASP A 228 11.56 10.07 -5.98
C ASP A 228 10.31 9.20 -5.83
N LEU A 229 9.39 9.66 -4.97
CA LEU A 229 8.10 9.00 -4.75
C LEU A 229 7.08 9.56 -5.75
N TYR A 230 6.44 8.66 -6.49
CA TYR A 230 5.39 8.97 -7.45
C TYR A 230 4.09 8.29 -7.06
N ILE A 231 2.97 8.86 -7.55
CA ILE A 231 1.63 8.29 -7.45
C ILE A 231 0.93 8.41 -8.81
N THR A 232 0.12 7.41 -9.16
CA THR A 232 -0.74 7.41 -10.36
C THR A 232 -2.00 6.58 -10.13
N SER A 233 -3.01 6.76 -10.98
CA SER A 233 -4.22 5.94 -11.01
C SER A 233 -3.99 4.62 -11.73
N VAL A 234 -4.55 3.53 -11.20
CA VAL A 234 -4.48 2.21 -11.85
C VAL A 234 -5.35 2.16 -13.10
N LYS A 235 -6.60 2.62 -13.02
CA LYS A 235 -7.48 2.70 -14.21
C LYS A 235 -7.25 4.01 -14.96
N ARG A 236 -7.03 3.88 -16.28
CA ARG A 236 -6.64 4.97 -17.20
C ARG A 236 -7.62 5.19 -18.35
N PHE A 237 -8.89 4.83 -18.22
CA PHE A 237 -9.84 4.94 -19.33
C PHE A 237 -9.95 6.38 -19.84
N GLY A 238 -9.45 6.63 -21.07
CA GLY A 238 -9.64 7.88 -21.80
C GLY A 238 -8.94 9.12 -21.23
N LYS A 239 -8.11 8.99 -20.19
CA LYS A 239 -7.34 10.09 -19.59
C LYS A 239 -5.86 9.92 -19.87
N GLU A 240 -5.15 11.03 -20.12
CA GLU A 240 -3.69 11.01 -20.21
C GLU A 240 -3.05 10.51 -18.91
N GLU A 241 -1.91 9.84 -19.06
CA GLU A 241 -1.20 9.23 -17.95
C GLU A 241 -0.57 10.31 -17.05
N GLN A 242 -1.24 10.61 -15.93
CA GLN A 242 -0.76 11.59 -14.98
C GLN A 242 0.01 10.93 -13.83
N ILE A 243 1.28 10.60 -14.08
CA ILE A 243 2.22 10.25 -13.01
C ILE A 243 2.65 11.53 -12.32
N VAL A 244 2.35 11.66 -11.02
CA VAL A 244 2.70 12.85 -10.24
C VAL A 244 3.71 12.51 -9.15
N LYS A 245 4.72 13.38 -9.00
CA LYS A 245 5.73 13.29 -7.94
C LYS A 245 5.15 13.80 -6.62
N LEU A 246 5.22 12.98 -5.56
CA LEU A 246 4.79 13.33 -4.20
C LEU A 246 5.94 13.78 -3.29
N GLY A 247 7.15 13.25 -3.51
CA GLY A 247 8.29 13.51 -2.63
C GLY A 247 9.62 13.13 -3.27
N THR A 248 10.70 13.57 -2.63
CA THR A 248 12.10 13.30 -2.99
C THR A 248 12.80 12.56 -1.87
N MET A 249 13.87 11.84 -2.16
CA MET A 249 14.68 11.13 -1.16
C MET A 249 13.88 10.13 -0.29
N VAL A 250 12.82 9.54 -0.84
CA VAL A 250 12.00 8.53 -0.15
C VAL A 250 12.64 7.16 -0.29
N HIS A 251 12.87 6.47 0.83
CA HIS A 251 13.61 5.21 0.87
C HIS A 251 12.71 3.97 0.88
N THR A 252 11.50 4.12 1.43
CA THR A 252 10.53 3.05 1.64
C THR A 252 9.16 3.68 1.84
N LEU A 253 8.10 2.96 1.48
CA LEU A 253 6.73 3.43 1.61
C LEU A 253 5.78 2.34 2.12
N ALA A 254 4.68 2.74 2.75
CA ALA A 254 3.59 1.83 3.07
C ALA A 254 2.24 2.56 3.12
N TRP A 255 1.23 1.92 2.53
CA TRP A 255 -0.16 2.33 2.67
C TRP A 255 -0.77 1.79 3.96
N SER A 256 -1.66 2.58 4.57
CA SER A 256 -2.49 2.09 5.67
C SER A 256 -3.44 0.98 5.20
N ASP A 257 -3.66 -0.02 6.05
CA ASP A 257 -4.62 -1.10 5.80
C ASP A 257 -6.09 -0.67 5.98
N THR A 258 -6.35 0.44 6.67
CA THR A 258 -7.71 0.90 6.99
C THR A 258 -8.20 2.06 6.14
N CYS A 259 -7.32 2.86 5.53
CA CYS A 259 -7.69 4.07 4.80
C CYS A 259 -6.62 4.49 3.78
N ASN A 260 -6.93 5.47 2.93
CA ASN A 260 -6.03 5.94 1.87
C ASN A 260 -5.02 6.97 2.41
N ILE A 261 -4.23 6.54 3.39
CA ILE A 261 -3.10 7.26 3.97
C ILE A 261 -1.81 6.56 3.57
N LEU A 262 -0.83 7.34 3.10
CA LEU A 262 0.49 6.85 2.72
C LEU A 262 1.53 7.36 3.72
N CYS A 263 2.46 6.51 4.11
CA CYS A 263 3.64 6.93 4.86
C CYS A 263 4.93 6.55 4.13
N GLY A 264 5.99 7.28 4.42
CA GLY A 264 7.31 7.04 3.85
C GLY A 264 8.41 7.63 4.71
N LEU A 265 9.62 7.09 4.56
CA LEU A 265 10.83 7.64 5.17
C LEU A 265 11.55 8.48 4.12
N GLN A 266 11.52 9.79 4.32
CA GLN A 266 12.07 10.81 3.45
C GLN A 266 13.33 11.39 4.09
N ASP A 267 14.51 10.99 3.59
CA ASP A 267 15.80 11.36 4.17
C ASP A 267 15.87 11.03 5.68
N THR A 268 15.86 12.05 6.56
CA THR A 268 15.83 11.88 8.01
C THR A 268 14.46 12.11 8.64
N ARG A 269 13.39 12.19 7.84
CA ARG A 269 12.02 12.46 8.30
C ARG A 269 11.08 11.29 8.01
N PHE A 270 10.18 11.05 8.94
CA PHE A 270 9.01 10.22 8.74
C PHE A 270 7.86 11.11 8.29
N THR A 271 7.42 10.90 7.06
CA THR A 271 6.37 11.70 6.42
C THR A 271 5.12 10.86 6.22
N VAL A 272 3.98 11.41 6.61
CA VAL A 272 2.66 10.80 6.42
C VAL A 272 1.81 11.75 5.58
N TRP A 273 1.44 11.30 4.39
CA TRP A 273 0.47 11.95 3.53
C TRP A 273 -0.93 11.49 3.96
N TYR A 274 -1.62 12.31 4.75
CA TYR A 274 -2.98 11.99 5.23
C TYR A 274 -4.01 11.90 4.10
N TYR A 275 -3.79 12.62 3.00
CA TYR A 275 -4.61 12.48 1.80
C TYR A 275 -3.75 12.66 0.54
N PRO A 276 -3.07 11.59 0.05
CA PRO A 276 -2.19 11.68 -1.13
C PRO A 276 -2.93 12.12 -2.39
N ASN A 277 -4.25 11.89 -2.46
CA ASN A 277 -5.10 12.29 -3.57
C ASN A 277 -5.20 13.82 -3.73
N THR A 278 -4.80 14.60 -2.72
CA THR A 278 -4.68 16.06 -2.78
C THR A 278 -3.93 16.52 -4.03
N VAL A 279 -2.91 15.77 -4.47
CA VAL A 279 -2.09 16.11 -5.64
C VAL A 279 -2.85 16.20 -6.97
N TYR A 280 -4.00 15.52 -7.08
CA TYR A 280 -4.87 15.56 -8.25
C TYR A 280 -5.95 16.64 -8.15
N VAL A 281 -6.20 17.15 -6.95
CA VAL A 281 -7.30 18.06 -6.65
C VAL A 281 -6.78 19.48 -6.50
N ASP A 282 -5.79 19.67 -5.63
CA ASP A 282 -5.23 20.97 -5.26
C ASP A 282 -3.79 20.77 -4.78
N ARG A 283 -2.83 21.04 -5.66
CA ARG A 283 -1.40 20.83 -5.36
C ARG A 283 -0.86 21.83 -4.35
N ASP A 284 -1.47 23.01 -4.24
CA ASP A 284 -0.95 24.09 -3.39
C ASP A 284 -1.14 23.78 -1.91
N ILE A 285 -2.21 23.05 -1.56
CA ILE A 285 -2.46 22.62 -0.18
C ILE A 285 -1.80 21.29 0.17
N LEU A 286 -1.14 20.60 -0.78
CA LEU A 286 -0.46 19.34 -0.51
C LEU A 286 0.52 19.42 0.67
N PRO A 287 1.37 20.46 0.83
CA PRO A 287 2.25 20.58 1.99
C PRO A 287 1.48 20.72 3.32
N LYS A 288 0.24 21.22 3.28
CA LYS A 288 -0.63 21.35 4.44
C LYS A 288 -1.34 20.05 4.81
N THR A 289 -1.32 19.00 3.97
CA THR A 289 -1.95 17.70 4.26
C THR A 289 -0.95 16.64 4.77
N LEU A 290 0.25 17.07 5.11
CA LEU A 290 1.33 16.21 5.58
C LEU A 290 1.48 16.29 7.10
N TYR A 291 1.84 15.16 7.70
CA TYR A 291 2.45 15.11 9.01
C TYR A 291 3.90 14.68 8.87
N GLU A 292 4.80 15.43 9.47
CA GLU A 292 6.23 15.12 9.48
C GLU A 292 6.72 14.96 10.92
N ARG A 293 7.58 13.98 11.13
CA ARG A 293 8.29 13.75 12.40
C ARG A 293 9.75 13.47 12.10
N ASP A 294 10.64 13.96 12.96
CA ASP A 294 12.05 13.59 12.91
C ASP A 294 12.21 12.07 13.09
N ALA A 295 12.94 11.46 12.17
CA ALA A 295 13.19 10.04 12.05
C ALA A 295 14.69 9.71 12.12
N SER A 296 15.51 10.70 12.51
CA SER A 296 16.97 10.55 12.70
C SER A 296 17.33 9.39 13.66
N GLU A 297 16.41 9.02 14.56
CA GLU A 297 16.56 7.89 15.47
C GLU A 297 16.64 6.52 14.76
N PHE A 298 16.10 6.38 13.55
CA PHE A 298 16.03 5.07 12.87
C PHE A 298 17.35 4.61 12.23
N SER A 299 18.43 5.38 12.35
CA SER A 299 19.77 5.09 11.82
C SER A 299 19.80 4.96 10.29
N LYS A 300 20.82 4.30 9.71
CA LYS A 300 20.97 4.19 8.26
C LYS A 300 20.01 3.14 7.69
N ASN A 301 19.41 3.42 6.52
CA ASN A 301 18.58 2.50 5.75
C ASN A 301 17.41 1.82 6.51
N PRO A 302 16.56 2.57 7.22
CA PRO A 302 15.35 2.01 7.82
C PRO A 302 14.36 1.58 6.72
N HIS A 303 13.56 0.56 7.02
CA HIS A 303 12.55 0.03 6.10
C HIS A 303 11.19 -0.07 6.80
N ILE A 304 10.12 0.45 6.19
CA ILE A 304 8.77 0.31 6.74
C ILE A 304 8.29 -1.10 6.44
N VAL A 305 7.89 -1.82 7.49
CA VAL A 305 7.44 -3.22 7.39
C VAL A 305 5.94 -3.29 7.19
N SER A 306 5.19 -2.45 7.90
CA SER A 306 3.73 -2.44 7.84
C SER A 306 3.14 -1.15 8.40
N PHE A 307 1.92 -0.85 7.98
CA PHE A 307 1.10 0.24 8.50
C PHE A 307 -0.31 -0.29 8.79
N VAL A 308 -0.55 -0.64 10.05
CA VAL A 308 -1.78 -1.28 10.52
C VAL A 308 -2.51 -0.34 11.49
N GLY A 309 -3.73 0.05 11.15
CA GLY A 309 -4.50 1.03 11.91
C GLY A 309 -3.77 2.35 12.01
N ASN A 310 -3.38 2.73 13.23
CA ASN A 310 -2.61 3.94 13.50
C ASN A 310 -1.15 3.66 13.90
N GLN A 311 -0.65 2.44 13.67
CA GLN A 311 0.72 2.04 14.00
C GLN A 311 1.51 1.71 12.74
N VAL A 312 2.69 2.33 12.61
CA VAL A 312 3.68 2.02 11.58
C VAL A 312 4.83 1.28 12.22
N THR A 313 5.14 0.11 11.69
CA THR A 313 6.27 -0.71 12.14
C THR A 313 7.45 -0.50 11.21
N ILE A 314 8.57 -0.08 11.77
CA ILE A 314 9.81 0.23 11.05
C ILE A 314 10.91 -0.72 11.52
N ARG A 315 11.65 -1.26 10.56
CA ARG A 315 12.86 -2.03 10.80
C ARG A 315 14.07 -1.13 10.63
N ARG A 316 14.90 -1.04 11.67
CA ARG A 316 16.18 -0.29 11.66
C ARG A 316 17.30 -1.14 11.03
N ALA A 317 18.43 -0.52 10.71
CA ALA A 317 19.61 -1.22 10.16
C ALA A 317 20.15 -2.33 11.08
N ASP A 318 20.03 -2.16 12.40
CA ASP A 318 20.41 -3.16 13.40
C ASP A 318 19.42 -4.36 13.48
N GLY A 319 18.35 -4.32 12.68
CA GLY A 319 17.34 -5.38 12.61
C GLY A 319 16.25 -5.29 13.68
N SER A 320 16.31 -4.31 14.58
CA SER A 320 15.27 -4.04 15.58
C SER A 320 13.99 -3.52 14.92
N LEU A 321 12.85 -3.83 15.54
CA LEU A 321 11.53 -3.30 15.14
C LEU A 321 11.17 -2.16 16.09
N VAL A 322 10.76 -1.04 15.51
CA VAL A 322 10.27 0.14 16.22
C VAL A 322 8.87 0.46 15.72
N HIS A 323 7.99 0.88 16.64
CA HIS A 323 6.62 1.23 16.32
C HIS A 323 6.42 2.73 16.49
N ILE A 324 5.90 3.39 15.47
CA ILE A 324 5.45 4.78 15.51
C ILE A 324 3.92 4.78 15.52
N SER A 325 3.33 5.46 16.50
CA SER A 325 1.90 5.75 16.49
C SER A 325 1.65 7.08 15.78
N ILE A 326 0.68 7.07 14.87
CA ILE A 326 0.14 8.28 14.25
C ILE A 326 -1.22 8.65 14.88
N SER A 327 -1.65 9.89 14.63
CA SER A 327 -2.98 10.35 15.04
C SER A 327 -4.08 9.45 14.44
N PRO A 328 -5.10 9.05 15.22
CA PRO A 328 -6.23 8.28 14.70
C PRO A 328 -7.25 9.14 13.94
N TYR A 329 -7.23 10.47 14.13
CA TYR A 329 -8.24 11.37 13.57
C TYR A 329 -8.31 11.39 12.04
N PRO A 330 -7.20 11.34 11.28
CA PRO A 330 -7.24 11.23 9.83
C PRO A 330 -8.03 9.99 9.35
N ALA A 331 -7.85 8.84 9.99
CA ALA A 331 -8.60 7.63 9.63
C ALA A 331 -10.11 7.79 9.88
N ILE A 332 -10.50 8.41 11.00
CA ILE A 332 -11.90 8.73 11.31
C ILE A 332 -12.47 9.74 10.30
N LEU A 333 -11.66 10.72 9.86
CA LEU A 333 -12.07 11.69 8.84
C LEU A 333 -12.36 11.00 7.50
N HIS A 334 -11.49 10.09 7.06
CA HIS A 334 -11.73 9.26 5.87
C HIS A 334 -13.04 8.47 5.99
N GLU A 335 -13.33 7.90 7.17
CA GLU A 335 -14.57 7.16 7.42
C GLU A 335 -15.81 8.06 7.28
N TYR A 336 -15.82 9.24 7.91
CA TYR A 336 -16.93 10.19 7.79
C TYR A 336 -17.16 10.65 6.36
N VAL A 337 -16.08 10.98 5.63
CA VAL A 337 -16.16 11.38 4.22
C VAL A 337 -16.70 10.24 3.35
N SER A 338 -16.21 9.01 3.54
CA SER A 338 -16.69 7.84 2.79
C SER A 338 -18.16 7.51 3.04
N SER A 339 -18.69 7.92 4.19
CA SER A 339 -20.08 7.77 4.60
C SER A 339 -20.93 9.01 4.33
N SER A 340 -20.40 10.03 3.63
CA SER A 340 -21.05 11.32 3.37
C SER A 340 -21.52 12.08 4.64
N LYS A 341 -20.88 11.84 5.79
CA LYS A 341 -21.17 12.49 7.08
C LYS A 341 -20.36 13.78 7.24
N TRP A 342 -20.61 14.74 6.36
CA TRP A 342 -19.84 15.99 6.27
C TRP A 342 -19.92 16.87 7.54
N GLU A 343 -21.09 16.94 8.18
CA GLU A 343 -21.24 17.71 9.42
C GLU A 343 -20.37 17.15 10.55
N ASP A 344 -20.30 15.82 10.69
CA ASP A 344 -19.47 15.16 11.68
C ASP A 344 -17.98 15.34 11.38
N ALA A 345 -17.59 15.32 10.11
CA ALA A 345 -16.22 15.65 9.67
C ALA A 345 -15.82 17.09 10.03
N VAL A 346 -16.72 18.07 9.85
CA VAL A 346 -16.50 19.46 10.26
C VAL A 346 -16.40 19.59 11.78
N ARG A 347 -17.29 18.89 12.53
CA ARG A 347 -17.24 18.87 14.00
C ARG A 347 -15.93 18.26 14.50
N LEU A 348 -15.46 17.18 13.87
CA LEU A 348 -14.17 16.57 14.18
C LEU A 348 -13.02 17.57 13.96
N CYS A 349 -12.97 18.27 12.83
CA CYS A 349 -11.92 19.25 12.57
C CYS A 349 -11.96 20.44 13.55
N ARG A 350 -13.15 20.90 13.95
CA ARG A 350 -13.32 21.92 15.01
C ARG A 350 -12.87 21.43 16.38
N PHE A 351 -13.04 20.15 16.68
CA PHE A 351 -12.62 19.53 17.92
C PHE A 351 -11.10 19.37 18.00
N VAL A 352 -10.50 18.82 16.93
CA VAL A 352 -9.05 18.54 16.85
C VAL A 352 -8.23 19.84 16.75
N LYS A 353 -8.78 20.87 16.07
CA LYS A 353 -8.14 22.20 15.90
C LYS A 353 -6.76 22.16 15.23
N GLU A 354 -6.53 21.19 14.36
CA GLU A 354 -5.30 21.08 13.55
C GLU A 354 -5.52 21.56 12.12
N GLN A 355 -4.60 22.37 11.61
CA GLN A 355 -4.66 22.89 10.22
C GLN A 355 -4.55 21.76 9.19
N THR A 356 -3.79 20.71 9.49
CA THR A 356 -3.61 19.53 8.63
C THR A 356 -4.92 18.78 8.38
N MET A 357 -5.73 18.63 9.43
CA MET A 357 -7.06 18.02 9.34
C MET A 357 -8.01 18.85 8.48
N TRP A 358 -8.01 20.18 8.65
CA TRP A 358 -8.81 21.07 7.81
C TRP A 358 -8.36 21.05 6.35
N ALA A 359 -7.05 21.01 6.08
CA ALA A 359 -6.53 20.89 4.72
C ALA A 359 -6.96 19.57 4.06
N CYS A 360 -6.92 18.46 4.82
CA CYS A 360 -7.39 17.17 4.33
C CYS A 360 -8.91 17.21 4.03
N LEU A 361 -9.70 17.78 4.93
CA LEU A 361 -11.14 17.94 4.72
C LEU A 361 -11.45 18.81 3.49
N ALA A 362 -10.71 19.89 3.27
CA ALA A 362 -10.85 20.74 2.08
C ALA A 362 -10.62 19.94 0.79
N ALA A 363 -9.50 19.21 0.70
CA ALA A 363 -9.17 18.37 -0.46
C ALA A 363 -10.21 17.25 -0.68
N MET A 364 -10.65 16.59 0.39
CA MET A 364 -11.67 15.53 0.34
C MET A 364 -13.04 16.06 -0.09
N ALA A 365 -13.43 17.23 0.39
CA ALA A 365 -14.71 17.87 0.05
C ALA A 365 -14.75 18.26 -1.44
N VAL A 366 -13.67 18.83 -1.97
CA VAL A 366 -13.56 19.14 -3.40
C VAL A 366 -13.59 17.88 -4.26
N ALA A 367 -12.87 16.83 -3.86
CA ALA A 367 -12.87 15.55 -4.57
C ALA A 367 -14.29 14.93 -4.67
N ASN A 368 -15.11 15.09 -3.63
CA ASN A 368 -16.49 14.61 -3.59
C ASN A 368 -17.53 15.66 -4.01
N ARG A 369 -17.09 16.83 -4.50
CA ARG A 369 -17.92 17.94 -4.99
C ARG A 369 -18.83 18.56 -3.90
N ASP A 370 -18.48 18.43 -2.62
CA ASP A 370 -19.17 19.12 -1.53
C ASP A 370 -18.58 20.52 -1.29
N MET A 371 -19.10 21.50 -2.02
CA MET A 371 -18.61 22.87 -1.98
C MET A 371 -18.92 23.60 -0.67
N THR A 372 -19.92 23.15 0.10
CA THR A 372 -20.28 23.79 1.38
C THR A 372 -19.21 23.49 2.42
N THR A 373 -18.82 22.23 2.55
CA THR A 373 -17.74 21.83 3.46
C THR A 373 -16.39 22.34 2.98
N ALA A 374 -16.14 22.35 1.66
CA ALA A 374 -14.91 22.90 1.10
C ALA A 374 -14.73 24.38 1.48
N GLU A 375 -15.78 25.21 1.38
CA GLU A 375 -15.71 26.63 1.77
C GLU A 375 -15.31 26.80 3.24
N ILE A 376 -15.96 26.06 4.15
CA ILE A 376 -15.65 26.11 5.58
C ILE A 376 -14.20 25.69 5.84
N ALA A 377 -13.75 24.63 5.17
CA ALA A 377 -12.41 24.09 5.36
C ALA A 377 -11.32 25.01 4.80
N TYR A 378 -11.50 25.57 3.60
CA TYR A 378 -10.58 26.56 3.02
C TYR A 378 -10.50 27.83 3.85
N ALA A 379 -11.63 28.31 4.38
CA ALA A 379 -11.66 29.44 5.31
C ALA A 379 -10.86 29.14 6.58
N ALA A 380 -10.96 27.92 7.12
CA ALA A 380 -10.23 27.51 8.31
C ALA A 380 -8.70 27.41 8.12
N ILE A 381 -8.23 27.11 6.90
CA ILE A 381 -6.78 27.06 6.58
C ILE A 381 -6.22 28.37 6.02
N GLY A 382 -7.04 29.41 5.89
CA GLY A 382 -6.63 30.75 5.43
C GLY A 382 -6.51 30.92 3.91
N GLU A 383 -7.10 30.02 3.11
CA GLU A 383 -7.06 30.08 1.65
C GLU A 383 -8.22 30.94 1.11
N ILE A 384 -8.12 32.27 1.31
CA ILE A 384 -9.22 33.21 1.04
C ILE A 384 -9.57 33.26 -0.45
N ASP A 385 -8.59 33.19 -1.35
CA ASP A 385 -8.80 33.23 -2.79
C ASP A 385 -9.68 32.05 -3.26
N LYS A 386 -9.47 30.88 -2.66
CA LYS A 386 -10.26 29.66 -2.93
C LYS A 386 -11.68 29.81 -2.40
N VAL A 387 -11.87 30.41 -1.23
CA VAL A 387 -13.20 30.73 -0.68
C VAL A 387 -13.96 31.70 -1.58
N GLN A 388 -13.30 32.75 -2.07
CA GLN A 388 -13.90 33.71 -3.00
C GLN A 388 -14.32 33.04 -4.32
N TYR A 389 -13.47 32.15 -4.85
CA TYR A 389 -13.81 31.37 -6.05
C TYR A 389 -14.99 30.42 -5.81
N ILE A 390 -15.06 29.75 -4.66
CA ILE A 390 -16.23 28.91 -4.33
C ILE A 390 -17.51 29.75 -4.25
N ASN A 391 -17.44 30.96 -3.70
CA ASN A 391 -18.59 31.87 -3.65
C ASN A 391 -18.99 32.40 -5.03
N SER A 392 -18.04 32.66 -5.93
CA SER A 392 -18.36 33.03 -7.31
C SER A 392 -19.08 31.90 -8.04
N ILE A 393 -18.67 30.64 -7.83
CA ILE A 393 -19.35 29.45 -8.37
C ILE A 393 -20.80 29.39 -7.88
N LYS A 394 -21.05 29.62 -6.58
CA LYS A 394 -22.41 29.56 -6.01
C LYS A 394 -23.37 30.55 -6.67
N ASN A 395 -22.86 31.70 -7.09
CA ASN A 395 -23.61 32.79 -7.73
C ASN A 395 -23.90 32.57 -9.23
N LEU A 396 -23.34 31.52 -9.86
CA LEU A 396 -23.61 31.24 -11.27
C LEU A 396 -25.09 30.86 -11.50
N PRO A 397 -25.69 31.24 -12.64
CA PRO A 397 -27.12 30.99 -12.89
C PRO A 397 -27.42 29.55 -13.36
N SER A 398 -26.51 28.92 -14.11
CA SER A 398 -26.70 27.56 -14.67
C SER A 398 -26.09 26.49 -13.77
N LYS A 399 -26.76 25.33 -13.67
CA LYS A 399 -26.23 24.15 -12.94
C LYS A 399 -25.03 23.53 -13.65
N GLU A 400 -25.06 23.53 -14.97
CA GLU A 400 -24.02 23.01 -15.86
C GLU A 400 -22.76 23.87 -15.76
N SER A 401 -22.93 25.19 -15.73
CA SER A 401 -21.84 26.15 -15.49
C SER A 401 -21.22 25.96 -14.10
N LYS A 402 -22.03 25.78 -13.05
CA LYS A 402 -21.52 25.42 -11.70
C LYS A 402 -20.70 24.14 -11.73
N MET A 403 -21.22 23.08 -12.35
CA MET A 403 -20.55 21.80 -12.45
C MET A 403 -19.20 21.92 -13.17
N ALA A 404 -19.16 22.66 -14.29
CA ALA A 404 -17.94 22.90 -15.03
C ALA A 404 -16.88 23.64 -14.18
N HIS A 405 -17.25 24.71 -13.49
CA HIS A 405 -16.31 25.43 -12.62
C HIS A 405 -15.83 24.60 -11.42
N ILE A 406 -16.66 23.70 -10.86
CA ILE A 406 -16.25 22.74 -9.82
C ILE A 406 -15.23 21.75 -10.40
N LEU A 407 -15.47 21.24 -11.61
CA LEU A 407 -14.54 20.33 -12.28
C LEU A 407 -13.21 21.02 -12.59
N MET A 408 -13.24 22.27 -13.04
CA MET A 408 -12.02 23.08 -13.19
C MET A 408 -11.28 23.25 -11.86
N PHE A 409 -12.01 23.55 -10.79
CA PHE A 409 -11.43 23.72 -9.46
C PHE A 409 -10.73 22.45 -8.96
N SER A 410 -11.26 21.27 -9.32
CA SER A 410 -10.67 19.98 -8.99
C SER A 410 -9.60 19.49 -9.99
N GLY A 411 -9.18 20.32 -10.95
CA GLY A 411 -8.16 19.98 -11.95
C GLY A 411 -8.67 19.14 -13.14
N ASN A 412 -9.97 18.82 -13.21
CA ASN A 412 -10.57 18.01 -14.26
C ASN A 412 -11.03 18.88 -15.46
N ILE A 413 -10.08 19.52 -16.14
CA ILE A 413 -10.35 20.51 -17.20
C ILE A 413 -11.10 19.89 -18.39
N GLN A 414 -10.69 18.72 -18.88
CA GLN A 414 -11.32 18.05 -20.03
C GLN A 414 -12.79 17.68 -19.76
N GLU A 415 -13.10 17.21 -18.54
CA GLU A 415 -14.48 16.92 -18.15
C GLU A 415 -15.30 18.20 -18.03
N ALA A 416 -14.71 19.28 -17.49
CA ALA A 416 -15.36 20.58 -17.41
C ALA A 416 -15.76 21.11 -18.79
N GLU A 417 -14.86 21.01 -19.77
CA GLU A 417 -15.12 21.38 -21.15
C GLU A 417 -16.22 20.52 -21.77
N THR A 418 -16.16 19.20 -21.58
CA THR A 418 -17.17 18.27 -22.10
C THR A 418 -18.56 18.61 -21.57
N VAL A 419 -18.68 18.93 -20.27
CA VAL A 419 -19.95 19.33 -19.64
C VAL A 419 -20.51 20.60 -20.27
N LEU A 420 -19.66 21.59 -20.56
CA LEU A 420 -20.09 22.85 -21.19
C LEU A 420 -20.51 22.65 -22.65
N LEU A 421 -19.77 21.83 -23.40
CA LEU A 421 -20.10 21.51 -24.78
C LEU A 421 -21.42 20.73 -24.86
N GLN A 422 -21.65 19.75 -23.98
CA GLN A 422 -22.92 19.03 -23.90
C GLN A 422 -24.11 19.94 -23.53
N ALA A 423 -23.86 20.97 -22.72
CA ALA A 423 -24.86 21.98 -22.36
C ALA A 423 -25.07 23.06 -23.44
N GLY A 424 -24.34 23.02 -24.56
CA GLY A 424 -24.39 24.03 -25.62
C GLY A 424 -23.73 25.37 -25.25
N LEU A 425 -23.00 25.43 -24.13
CA LEU A 425 -22.35 26.63 -23.60
C LEU A 425 -20.95 26.83 -24.25
N VAL A 426 -20.90 26.82 -25.58
CA VAL A 426 -19.65 26.85 -26.36
C VAL A 426 -18.79 28.08 -26.03
N TYR A 427 -19.41 29.24 -25.84
CA TYR A 427 -18.67 30.47 -25.48
C TYR A 427 -17.95 30.33 -24.12
N GLN A 428 -18.58 29.67 -23.13
CA GLN A 428 -17.94 29.44 -21.83
C GLN A 428 -16.80 28.44 -21.95
N ALA A 429 -16.96 27.40 -22.76
CA ALA A 429 -15.88 26.45 -23.05
C ALA A 429 -14.65 27.15 -23.66
N ILE A 430 -14.87 28.02 -24.66
CA ILE A 430 -13.80 28.83 -25.27
C ILE A 430 -13.13 29.73 -24.22
N GLN A 431 -13.92 30.43 -23.39
CA GLN A 431 -13.39 31.32 -22.37
C GLN A 431 -12.50 30.59 -21.35
N ILE A 432 -12.86 29.35 -21.00
CA ILE A 432 -12.07 28.52 -20.10
C ILE A 432 -10.72 28.17 -20.70
N ASN A 433 -10.70 27.72 -21.97
CA ASN A 433 -9.45 27.41 -22.66
C ASN A 433 -8.55 28.66 -22.79
N ILE A 434 -9.13 29.83 -23.09
CA ILE A 434 -8.39 31.11 -23.08
C ILE A 434 -7.79 31.40 -21.71
N ASN A 435 -8.58 31.28 -20.63
CA ASN A 435 -8.12 31.56 -19.27
C ASN A 435 -7.02 30.58 -18.81
N LEU A 436 -7.03 29.36 -19.35
CA LEU A 436 -6.04 28.32 -19.08
C LEU A 436 -4.84 28.36 -20.05
N TYR A 437 -4.80 29.33 -20.97
CA TYR A 437 -3.79 29.45 -22.03
C TYR A 437 -3.69 28.22 -22.95
N ASN A 438 -4.79 27.49 -23.11
CA ASN A 438 -4.94 26.40 -24.07
C ASN A 438 -5.44 26.97 -25.40
N TRP A 439 -4.51 27.22 -26.33
CA TRP A 439 -4.80 27.87 -27.62
C TRP A 439 -5.02 26.90 -28.78
N GLU A 440 -4.64 25.63 -28.63
CA GLU A 440 -4.99 24.52 -29.53
C GLU A 440 -6.43 24.06 -29.28
#